data_AF-A0A968MIA3-F1
#
_entry.id   AF-A0A968MIA3-F1
#
_cell.length_a   1.000
_cell.length_b   1.000
_cell.length_c   1.000
_cell.angle_alpha   90.00
_cell.angle_beta   90.00
_cell.angle_gamma   90.00
#
_symmetry.space_group_name_H-M   'P 1'
#
loop_
_entity.id
_entity.type
_entity.pdbx_description
1 polymer ?
#
loop_
_entity_poly.entity_id
_entity_poly.type
_entity_poly.pdbx_seq_one_letter_code
_entity_poly.pdbx_strand_id
1 'polypeptide(L)' 'MDRSVFYSKWMQDITDEMTSDSLIQVVAPNTSYTTRAPLTWSIACVVIPYQVYRFYGDSLLLKTHYSTMKKWI' A
#
# COMPACT_ATOMS: atom_id res chain seq x y z
N MET A 1 -15.02 -14.41 -4.79
CA MET A 1 -15.11 -14.16 -3.34
C MET A 1 -14.64 -12.75 -3.05
N ASP A 2 -15.29 -12.06 -2.11
CA ASP A 2 -14.91 -10.72 -1.69
C ASP A 2 -13.58 -10.75 -0.89
N ARG A 3 -12.66 -9.86 -1.24
CA ARG A 3 -11.34 -9.71 -0.63
C ARG A 3 -11.07 -8.25 -0.20
N SER A 4 -12.08 -7.38 -0.26
CA SER A 4 -11.96 -5.96 0.09
C SER A 4 -11.36 -5.76 1.48
N VAL A 5 -11.86 -6.50 2.48
CA VAL A 5 -11.37 -6.46 3.88
C VAL A 5 -9.91 -6.85 3.99
N PHE A 6 -9.46 -7.86 3.24
CA PHE A 6 -8.06 -8.26 3.21
C PHE A 6 -7.16 -7.14 2.68
N TYR A 7 -7.55 -6.54 1.55
CA TYR A 7 -6.77 -5.44 0.97
C TYR A 7 -6.79 -4.19 1.84
N SER A 8 -7.89 -3.89 2.53
CA SER A 8 -7.96 -2.81 3.52
C SER A 8 -6.95 -3.00 4.65
N LYS A 9 -6.93 -4.18 5.27
CA LYS A 9 -5.98 -4.47 6.33
C LYS A 9 -4.55 -4.42 5.80
N TRP A 10 -4.28 -5.05 4.67
CA TRP A 10 -2.93 -5.10 4.12
C TRP A 10 -2.41 -3.73 3.65
N MET A 11 -3.29 -2.86 3.14
CA MET A 11 -2.91 -1.47 2.85
C MET A 11 -2.54 -0.68 4.10
N GLN A 12 -3.18 -0.96 5.23
CA GLN A 12 -2.75 -0.39 6.51
C GLN A 12 -1.34 -0.86 6.87
N ASP A 13 -1.05 -2.15 6.74
CA ASP A 13 0.31 -2.67 6.97
C ASP A 13 1.34 -1.95 6.07
N ILE A 14 1.03 -1.77 4.78
CA ILE A 14 1.93 -1.07 3.85
C ILE A 14 2.16 0.40 4.27
N THR A 15 1.11 1.09 4.71
CA THR A 15 1.20 2.47 5.20
C THR A 15 2.02 2.55 6.48
N ASP A 16 1.84 1.62 7.42
CA ASP A 16 2.55 1.61 8.70
C ASP A 16 4.05 1.33 8.54
N GLU A 17 4.43 0.58 7.51
CA GLU A 17 5.83 0.26 7.17
C GLU A 17 6.55 1.38 6.40
N MET A 18 5.88 2.49 6.08
CA MET A 18 6.52 3.63 5.44
C MET A 18 7.56 4.24 6.37
N THR A 19 8.81 4.31 5.90
CA THR A 19 9.89 4.92 6.68
C THR A 19 9.79 6.44 6.72
N SER A 20 10.57 7.08 7.60
CA SER A 20 10.72 8.55 7.62
C SER A 20 11.16 9.14 6.29
N ASP A 21 11.89 8.36 5.49
CA ASP A 21 12.40 8.74 4.17
C ASP A 21 11.39 8.47 3.05
N SER A 22 10.12 8.23 3.40
CA SER A 22 9.02 7.92 2.48
C SER A 22 9.25 6.67 1.61
N LEU A 23 10.07 5.73 2.11
CA LEU A 23 10.30 4.46 1.45
C LEU A 23 9.27 3.42 1.91
N ILE A 24 8.73 2.67 0.95
CA ILE A 24 7.93 1.47 1.21
C ILE A 24 8.84 0.25 1.21
N GLN A 25 8.57 -0.70 2.10
CA GLN A 25 9.31 -1.96 2.23
C GLN A 25 8.81 -3.01 1.22
N VAL A 26 9.63 -4.04 0.95
CA VAL A 26 9.24 -5.11 -0.01
C VAL A 26 8.17 -6.03 0.58
N VAL A 27 8.15 -6.16 1.91
CA VAL A 27 7.22 -7.02 2.64
C VAL A 27 6.54 -6.18 3.70
N ALA A 28 5.22 -6.33 3.81
CA ALA A 28 4.41 -5.71 4.84
C ALA A 28 3.53 -6.79 5.49
N PRO A 29 3.64 -7.02 6.82
CA PRO A 29 4.55 -6.37 7.78
C PRO A 29 6.03 -6.68 7.52
N ASN A 30 6.92 -5.75 7.86
CA ASN A 30 8.35 -5.88 7.62
C ASN A 30 9.00 -6.82 8.64
N THR A 31 9.83 -7.73 8.15
CA THR A 31 10.57 -8.72 8.95
C THR A 31 12.09 -8.46 8.93
N SER A 32 12.50 -7.25 8.55
CA SER A 32 13.91 -6.88 8.30
C SER A 32 14.56 -7.63 7.13
N TYR A 33 13.76 -8.26 6.26
CA TYR A 33 14.22 -8.98 5.07
C TYR A 33 14.97 -8.08 4.07
N THR A 34 14.52 -6.83 3.95
CA THR A 34 15.16 -5.81 3.12
C THR A 34 14.72 -4.44 3.62
N THR A 35 15.59 -3.44 3.47
CA THR A 35 15.40 -2.09 3.99
C THR A 35 14.95 -1.09 2.94
N ARG A 36 14.97 -1.48 1.66
CA ARG A 36 14.55 -0.61 0.55
C ARG A 36 13.93 -1.44 -0.57
N ALA A 37 12.67 -1.16 -0.88
CA ALA A 37 12.02 -1.77 -2.02
C ALA A 37 12.44 -1.11 -3.35
N PRO A 38 12.74 -1.89 -4.39
CA PRO A 38 12.77 -1.35 -5.75
C PRO A 38 11.38 -0.83 -6.14
N LEU A 39 11.33 0.06 -7.13
CA LEU A 39 10.09 0.66 -7.63
C LEU A 39 9.02 -0.38 -7.98
N THR A 40 9.44 -1.54 -8.47
CA THR A 40 8.56 -2.67 -8.83
C THR A 40 7.71 -3.17 -7.66
N TRP A 41 8.20 -3.04 -6.43
CA TRP A 41 7.48 -3.46 -5.22
C TRP A 41 6.80 -2.29 -4.52
N SER A 42 7.47 -1.14 -4.41
CA SER A 42 6.93 0.00 -3.68
C SER A 42 5.70 0.64 -4.35
N ILE A 43 5.54 0.47 -5.67
CA ILE A 43 4.32 0.87 -6.41
C ILE A 43 3.04 0.19 -5.90
N ALA A 44 3.15 -0.89 -5.11
CA ALA A 44 2.01 -1.57 -4.49
C ALA A 44 1.10 -0.60 -3.70
N CYS A 45 1.68 0.42 -3.04
CA CYS A 45 0.91 1.41 -2.28
C CYS A 45 -0.05 2.23 -3.15
N VAL A 46 0.18 2.31 -4.47
CA VAL A 46 -0.67 3.01 -5.45
C VAL A 46 -1.53 2.03 -6.25
N VAL A 47 -0.93 0.92 -6.71
CA VAL A 47 -1.61 -0.01 -7.63
C VAL A 47 -2.69 -0.81 -6.91
N ILE A 48 -2.50 -1.22 -5.65
CA ILE A 48 -3.50 -2.01 -4.93
C ILE A 48 -4.79 -1.20 -4.71
N PRO A 49 -4.77 0.02 -4.12
CA PRO A 49 -5.98 0.82 -3.97
C PRO A 49 -6.69 1.10 -5.29
N TYR A 50 -5.91 1.37 -6.35
CA TYR A 50 -6.47 1.58 -7.67
C TYR A 50 -7.19 0.33 -8.19
N GLN A 51 -6.59 -0.86 -8.09
CA GLN A 51 -7.22 -2.09 -8.56
C GLN A 51 -8.46 -2.48 -7.73
N VAL A 52 -8.42 -2.26 -6.41
CA VAL A 52 -9.59 -2.46 -5.54
C VAL A 52 -10.74 -1.55 -5.98
N TYR A 53 -10.48 -0.27 -6.21
CA TYR A 53 -11.48 0.66 -6.75
C TYR A 53 -12.01 0.21 -8.11
N ARG A 54 -11.13 -0.22 -9.02
CA ARG A 54 -11.53 -0.69 -10.36
C ARG A 54 -12.40 -1.94 -10.32
N PHE A 55 -12.20 -2.83 -9.34
CA PHE A 55 -12.94 -4.08 -9.23
C PHE A 55 -14.26 -3.93 -8.45
N TYR A 56 -14.24 -3.18 -7.34
CA TYR A 56 -15.38 -3.06 -6.41
C TYR A 56 -16.16 -1.74 -6.56
N GLY A 57 -15.62 -0.75 -7.25
CA GLY A 57 -16.22 0.59 -7.37
C GLY A 57 -16.07 1.46 -6.12
N ASP A 58 -15.50 0.94 -5.04
CA ASP A 58 -15.32 1.67 -3.79
C ASP A 58 -14.01 2.46 -3.76
N SER A 59 -14.12 3.77 -3.54
CA SER A 59 -12.99 4.71 -3.48
C SER A 59 -12.46 4.93 -2.06
N LEU A 60 -13.04 4.28 -1.05
CA LEU A 60 -12.65 4.46 0.35
C LEU A 60 -11.15 4.19 0.55
N LEU A 61 -10.63 3.07 0.03
CA LEU A 61 -9.21 2.72 0.13
C LEU A 61 -8.29 3.81 -0.44
N LEU A 62 -8.65 4.34 -1.62
CA LEU A 62 -7.91 5.42 -2.27
C LEU A 62 -7.88 6.68 -1.41
N LYS A 63 -9.03 7.06 -0.83
CA LYS A 63 -9.14 8.25 0.03
C LYS A 63 -8.35 8.09 1.33
N THR A 64 -8.46 6.93 1.97
CA THR A 64 -7.80 6.63 3.24
C THR A 64 -6.28 6.70 3.12
N HIS A 65 -5.70 6.11 2.05
CA HIS A 65 -4.24 6.01 1.89
C HIS A 65 -3.66 7.05 0.91
N TYR A 66 -4.43 8.07 0.51
CA TYR A 66 -3.97 9.10 -0.45
C TYR A 66 -2.74 9.87 0.04
N SER A 67 -2.67 10.17 1.34
CA SER A 67 -1.51 10.83 1.93
C SER A 67 -0.24 10.00 1.82
N THR A 68 -0.32 8.68 2.02
CA THR A 68 0.79 7.74 1.82
C THR A 68 1.22 7.72 0.35
N MET A 69 0.27 7.57 -0.58
CA MET A 69 0.56 7.58 -2.01
C MET A 69 1.27 8.87 -2.45
N LYS A 70 0.82 10.02 -1.93
CA LYS A 70 1.41 11.33 -2.23
C LYS A 70 2.81 11.52 -1.65
N LYS A 71 3.09 10.96 -0.47
CA LYS A 71 4.43 11.02 0.13
C LYS A 71 5.44 10.12 -0.58
N TRP A 72 4.96 9.00 -1.12
CA TRP A 72 5.81 8.03 -1.81
C TRP A 72 6.32 8.52 -3.18
N ILE A 73 5.50 9.31 -3.90
CA ILE A 73 5.86 9.95 -5.17
C ILE A 73 6.81 11.13 -4.92
#